data_AF-C6TMK5-F1
#
_entry.id   AF-C6TMK5-F1
#
_cell.length_a   1.000
_cell.length_b   1.000
_cell.length_c   1.000
_cell.angle_alpha   90.00
_cell.angle_beta   90.00
_cell.angle_gamma   90.00
#
_symmetry.space_group_name_H-M   'P 1'
#
loop_
_entity.id
_entity.type
_entity.pdbx_description
1 polymer ?
#
loop_
_entity_poly.entity_id
_entity_poly.type
_entity_poly.pdbx_seq_one_letter_code
_entity_poly.pdbx_strand_id
1 'polypeptide(L)'
;MKNLYWFKEISNNVRSGRRLSLGEYKRAVSWSKYLVSSGAAIKGEGEEEWSADLSQLFIGSKFASGRHSRIYRGIYKHMDVAIKLVSQPEEDEDLAVLLGKQFTSEVALLFRLRHPNIITFVAACKKPPVFCIITE
;
A
#
# COMPACT_ATOMS: atom_id res chain seq x y z
N MET A 1 7.36 13.37 27.77
CA MET A 1 8.71 13.17 27.18
C MET A 1 9.24 11.78 27.54
N LYS A 2 8.84 10.76 26.77
CA LYS A 2 9.34 9.37 26.73
C LYS A 2 8.88 8.86 25.35
N ASN A 3 9.62 8.25 24.43
CA ASN A 3 10.97 7.71 24.43
C ASN A 3 11.42 7.59 22.95
N LEU A 4 12.52 8.26 22.57
CA LEU A 4 13.19 8.20 21.25
C LEU A 4 14.01 6.91 21.03
N TYR A 5 13.78 5.88 21.85
CA TYR A 5 14.63 4.69 21.89
C TYR A 5 14.32 3.67 20.79
N TRP A 6 13.12 3.73 20.18
CA TRP A 6 12.75 2.87 19.05
C TRP A 6 13.55 3.17 17.77
N PHE A 7 13.94 4.42 17.54
CA PHE A 7 14.74 4.81 16.38
C PHE A 7 16.15 4.19 16.39
N LYS A 8 16.66 3.79 17.56
CA LYS A 8 18.00 3.20 17.70
C LYS A 8 17.97 1.67 17.65
N GLU A 9 16.85 1.03 17.98
CA GLU A 9 16.69 -0.43 17.87
C GLU A 9 16.51 -0.92 16.42
N ILE A 10 16.00 -0.07 15.52
CA ILE A 10 15.89 -0.40 14.08
C ILE A 10 17.28 -0.63 13.45
N SER A 11 18.34 -0.03 14.00
CA SER A 11 19.70 -0.16 13.47
C SER A 11 20.38 -1.49 13.84
N ASN A 12 20.04 -2.08 15.00
CA ASN A 12 20.82 -3.19 15.57
C ASN A 12 20.18 -4.57 15.40
N ASN A 13 18.95 -4.68 14.87
CA ASN A 13 18.27 -5.97 14.71
C ASN A 13 18.07 -6.38 13.24
N VAL A 14 19.05 -6.08 12.39
CA VAL A 14 19.22 -6.76 11.09
C VAL A 14 19.70 -8.18 11.38
N ARG A 15 18.81 -9.05 11.87
CA ARG A 15 19.08 -10.48 11.98
C ARG A 15 18.05 -11.29 11.22
N SER A 16 18.56 -11.86 10.12
CA SER A 16 17.99 -12.91 9.27
C SER A 16 16.82 -12.52 8.37
N GLY A 17 16.94 -11.39 7.67
CA GLY A 17 16.17 -11.17 6.44
C GLY A 17 16.63 -12.13 5.35
N ARG A 18 15.75 -13.01 4.86
CA ARG A 18 16.02 -13.80 3.64
C ARG A 18 16.51 -12.84 2.55
N ARG A 19 17.68 -13.12 1.99
CA ARG A 19 18.28 -12.34 0.90
C ARG A 19 17.34 -12.42 -0.29
N LEU A 20 16.66 -11.31 -0.62
CA LEU A 20 15.77 -11.23 -1.78
C LEU A 20 16.56 -11.63 -3.02
N SER A 21 15.99 -12.52 -3.83
CA SER A 21 16.60 -12.86 -5.13
C SER A 21 16.70 -11.59 -5.98
N LEU A 22 17.65 -11.54 -6.91
CA LEU A 22 17.83 -10.36 -7.78
C LEU A 22 16.53 -9.99 -8.54
N GLY A 23 15.69 -10.97 -8.87
CA GLY A 23 14.39 -10.75 -9.50
C GLY A 23 13.33 -10.19 -8.55
N GLU A 24 13.31 -10.62 -7.29
CA GLU A 24 12.45 -10.03 -6.25
C GLU A 24 12.91 -8.63 -5.88
N TYR A 25 14.24 -8.41 -5.82
CA TYR A 25 14.84 -7.10 -5.63
C TYR A 25 14.49 -6.16 -6.78
N LYS A 26 14.67 -6.58 -8.05
CA LYS A 26 14.29 -5.76 -9.21
C LYS A 26 12.80 -5.45 -9.26
N ARG A 27 11.92 -6.42 -8.92
CA ARG A 27 10.48 -6.14 -8.80
C ARG A 27 10.20 -5.18 -7.65
N ALA A 28 10.69 -5.44 -6.44
CA ALA A 28 10.56 -4.56 -5.27
C ALA A 28 11.05 -3.12 -5.54
N VAL A 29 12.17 -2.97 -6.24
CA VAL A 29 12.76 -1.69 -6.65
C VAL A 29 11.93 -1.02 -7.75
N SER A 30 11.34 -1.80 -8.66
CA SER A 30 10.36 -1.31 -9.62
C SER A 30 9.15 -0.69 -8.89
N TRP A 31 8.66 -1.29 -7.80
CA TRP A 31 7.57 -0.71 -6.97
C TRP A 31 7.94 0.64 -6.35
N SER A 32 9.17 0.81 -5.85
CA SER A 32 9.62 2.11 -5.30
C SER A 32 9.65 3.24 -6.33
N LYS A 33 9.88 2.94 -7.62
CA LYS A 33 9.86 3.96 -8.69
C LYS A 33 8.48 4.62 -8.84
N TYR A 34 7.40 3.88 -8.59
CA TYR A 34 6.03 4.39 -8.76
C TYR A 34 5.50 5.10 -7.50
N LEU A 35 6.08 4.81 -6.34
CA LEU A 35 5.78 5.52 -5.08
C LEU A 35 6.48 6.87 -4.97
N VAL A 36 7.55 7.09 -5.75
CA VAL A 36 8.31 8.35 -5.80
C VAL A 36 7.67 9.38 -6.74
N SER A 37 6.59 9.05 -7.44
CA SER A 37 5.91 10.02 -8.32
C SER A 37 4.97 10.93 -7.51
N SER A 38 5.56 11.93 -6.83
CA SER A 38 4.82 13.09 -6.34
C SER A 38 4.03 13.72 -7.49
N GLY A 39 2.71 13.83 -7.33
CA GLY A 39 1.90 14.79 -8.09
C GLY A 39 1.37 14.34 -9.46
N ALA A 40 0.58 13.26 -9.53
CA ALA A 40 -0.44 13.23 -10.58
C ALA A 40 -1.78 12.83 -9.98
N ALA A 41 -2.61 13.85 -9.75
CA ALA A 41 -4.04 13.75 -9.51
C ALA A 41 -4.72 13.50 -10.87
N ILE A 42 -5.47 12.42 -10.98
CA ILE A 42 -6.41 12.21 -12.09
C ILE A 42 -7.77 12.00 -11.43
N LYS A 43 -8.73 12.81 -11.87
CA LYS A 43 -9.94 13.19 -11.13
C LYS A 43 -11.11 12.30 -11.59
N GLY A 44 -11.56 11.39 -10.74
CA GLY A 44 -12.84 10.69 -10.88
C GLY A 44 -13.87 11.28 -9.90
N GLU A 45 -15.03 11.71 -10.40
CA GLU A 45 -16.13 12.24 -9.58
C GLU A 45 -16.62 11.13 -8.62
N GLY A 46 -16.21 11.21 -7.35
CA GLY A 46 -16.49 10.22 -6.30
C GLY A 46 -15.23 9.57 -5.67
N GLU A 47 -14.05 9.75 -6.25
CA GLU A 47 -12.78 9.25 -5.71
C GLU A 47 -12.14 10.22 -4.70
N GLU A 48 -12.59 11.48 -4.63
CA GLU A 48 -12.02 12.52 -3.76
C GLU A 48 -12.19 12.22 -2.26
N GLU A 49 -13.27 11.57 -1.83
CA GLU A 49 -13.56 11.40 -0.39
C GLU A 49 -12.61 10.43 0.32
N TRP A 50 -12.10 9.43 -0.40
CA TRP A 50 -11.25 8.37 0.15
C TRP A 50 -9.84 8.34 -0.44
N SER A 51 -9.50 9.30 -1.30
CA SER A 51 -8.18 9.38 -1.94
C SER A 51 -7.04 9.60 -0.93
N ALA A 52 -6.01 8.77 -1.00
CA ALA A 52 -4.82 8.89 -0.18
C ALA A 52 -3.88 9.99 -0.68
N ASP A 53 -3.38 10.84 0.23
CA ASP A 53 -2.24 11.71 -0.04
C ASP A 53 -0.94 10.93 0.15
N LEU A 54 -0.40 10.40 -0.95
CA LEU A 54 0.81 9.58 -0.91
C LEU A 54 2.04 10.33 -0.36
N SER A 55 2.05 11.66 -0.30
CA SER A 55 3.14 12.43 0.32
C SER A 55 3.23 12.22 1.83
N GLN A 56 2.14 11.78 2.46
CA GLN A 56 2.04 11.48 3.89
C GLN A 56 2.14 9.99 4.19
N LEU A 57 2.49 9.15 3.21
CA LEU A 57 2.60 7.70 3.32
C LEU A 57 4.06 7.25 3.40
N PHE A 58 4.40 6.52 4.45
CA PHE A 58 5.68 5.83 4.61
C PHE A 58 5.47 4.33 4.55
N ILE A 59 6.19 3.64 3.66
CA ILE A 59 6.12 2.18 3.51
C ILE A 59 7.32 1.54 4.19
N GLY A 60 7.06 0.63 5.13
CA GLY A 60 8.04 -0.15 5.85
C GLY A 60 8.21 -1.56 5.29
N SER A 61 8.42 -2.53 6.18
CA SER A 61 8.66 -3.92 5.80
C SER A 61 7.41 -4.61 5.23
N LYS A 62 7.60 -5.39 4.17
CA LYS A 62 6.60 -6.33 3.67
C LYS A 62 6.39 -7.46 4.68
N PHE A 63 5.15 -7.79 5.00
CA PHE A 63 4.83 -8.93 5.87
C PHE A 63 3.91 -9.96 5.21
N ALA A 64 3.24 -9.63 4.09
CA ALA A 64 2.41 -10.58 3.35
C ALA A 64 2.59 -10.46 1.82
N SER A 65 2.30 -11.53 1.10
CA SER A 65 2.34 -11.58 -0.37
C SER A 65 1.22 -12.47 -0.88
N GLY A 66 0.46 -11.97 -1.85
CA GLY A 66 -0.53 -12.71 -2.63
C GLY A 66 -0.13 -12.75 -4.10
N ARG A 67 -1.00 -13.31 -4.95
CA ARG A 67 -0.75 -13.47 -6.39
C ARG A 67 -0.51 -12.13 -7.09
N HIS A 68 -1.40 -11.17 -6.87
CA HIS A 68 -1.34 -9.81 -7.46
C HIS A 68 -1.20 -8.71 -6.41
N SER A 69 -0.95 -9.08 -5.15
CA SER A 69 -0.92 -8.13 -4.04
C SER A 69 0.25 -8.36 -3.09
N ARG A 70 0.63 -7.31 -2.38
CA ARG A 70 1.63 -7.35 -1.30
C ARG A 70 1.15 -6.47 -0.16
N ILE A 71 1.40 -6.90 1.06
CA ILE A 71 1.01 -6.14 2.26
C ILE A 71 2.26 -5.72 3.02
N TYR A 72 2.31 -4.44 3.33
CA TYR A 72 3.40 -3.77 4.02
C TYR A 72 2.89 -3.13 5.29
N ARG A 73 3.75 -3.07 6.31
CA ARG A 73 3.55 -2.13 7.42
C ARG A 73 3.87 -0.73 6.91
N GLY A 74 3.18 0.29 7.41
CA GLY A 74 3.51 1.67 7.09
C GLY A 74 3.01 2.66 8.12
N ILE A 75 3.23 3.94 7.81
CA ILE A 75 2.71 5.07 8.58
C ILE A 75 1.99 5.99 7.60
N TYR A 76 0.75 6.36 7.89
CA TYR A 76 -0.02 7.34 7.12
C TYR A 76 -0.64 8.37 8.06
N LYS A 77 -0.40 9.66 7.82
CA LYS A 77 -0.90 10.75 8.69
C LYS A 77 -0.59 10.51 10.19
N HIS A 78 0.62 10.02 10.47
CA HIS A 78 1.11 9.67 11.82
C HIS A 78 0.40 8.48 12.50
N MET A 79 -0.36 7.67 11.77
CA MET A 79 -0.96 6.43 12.26
C MET A 79 -0.21 5.21 11.70
N ASP A 80 0.05 4.19 12.53
CA ASP A 80 0.47 2.87 12.05
C ASP A 80 -0.65 2.29 11.17
N VAL A 81 -0.28 1.76 10.00
CA VAL A 81 -1.24 1.26 9.00
C VAL A 81 -0.74 -0.01 8.32
N ALA A 82 -1.67 -0.82 7.82
CA ALA A 82 -1.40 -1.82 6.80
C ALA A 82 -1.63 -1.24 5.40
N ILE A 83 -0.69 -1.50 4.49
CA ILE A 83 -0.72 -1.02 3.11
C ILE A 83 -0.79 -2.22 2.18
N LYS A 84 -1.95 -2.41 1.54
CA LYS A 84 -2.15 -3.42 0.51
C LYS A 84 -1.92 -2.79 -0.87
N LEU A 85 -0.84 -3.18 -1.53
CA LEU A 85 -0.55 -2.82 -2.91
C LEU A 85 -1.08 -3.89 -3.86
N VAL A 86 -1.75 -3.48 -4.95
CA VAL A 86 -2.28 -4.36 -6.00
C VAL A 86 -1.64 -3.99 -7.34
N SER A 87 -0.99 -4.95 -7.97
CA SER A 87 -0.33 -4.81 -9.27
C SER A 87 -1.34 -4.89 -10.40
N GLN A 88 -1.28 -3.94 -11.34
CA GLN A 88 -1.93 -4.06 -12.63
C GLN A 88 -0.93 -4.67 -13.63
N PRO A 89 -1.19 -5.85 -14.21
CA PRO A 89 -0.32 -6.43 -15.23
C PRO A 89 -0.40 -5.61 -16.52
N GLU A 90 0.74 -5.25 -17.10
CA GLU A 90 0.81 -4.51 -18.37
C GLU A 90 0.59 -5.42 -19.59
N GLU A 91 0.93 -6.70 -19.46
CA GLU A 91 0.86 -7.70 -20.55
C GLU A 91 -0.53 -8.34 -20.71
N ASP A 92 -1.43 -8.14 -19.74
CA ASP A 92 -2.75 -8.79 -19.67
C ASP A 92 -3.81 -7.76 -19.27
N GLU A 93 -4.37 -7.09 -20.29
CA GLU A 93 -5.33 -6.00 -20.11
C GLU A 93 -6.64 -6.50 -19.45
N ASP A 94 -7.13 -7.69 -19.84
CA ASP A 94 -8.34 -8.27 -19.26
C ASP A 94 -8.17 -8.53 -17.76
N LEU A 95 -7.00 -9.05 -17.36
CA LEU A 95 -6.67 -9.24 -15.96
C LEU A 95 -6.51 -7.91 -15.22
N ALA A 96 -5.93 -6.88 -15.83
CA ALA A 96 -5.87 -5.55 -15.23
C ALA A 96 -7.28 -4.98 -14.99
N VAL A 97 -8.18 -5.08 -15.97
CA VAL A 97 -9.58 -4.65 -15.83
C VAL A 97 -10.27 -5.42 -14.70
N LEU A 98 -10.07 -6.74 -14.62
CA LEU A 98 -10.62 -7.58 -13.55
C LEU A 98 -10.11 -7.14 -12.17
N LEU A 99 -8.80 -6.94 -12.02
CA LEU A 99 -8.19 -6.51 -10.77
C LEU A 99 -8.63 -5.10 -10.37
N GLY A 100 -8.85 -4.21 -11.33
CA GLY A 100 -9.42 -2.89 -11.09
C GLY A 100 -10.86 -2.93 -10.58
N LYS A 101 -11.70 -3.84 -11.11
CA LYS A 101 -13.05 -4.07 -10.58
C LYS A 101 -13.01 -4.61 -9.16
N GLN A 102 -12.17 -5.62 -8.90
CA GLN A 102 -12.00 -6.20 -7.57
C GLN A 102 -11.53 -5.16 -6.54
N PHE A 103 -10.56 -4.33 -6.92
CA PHE A 103 -10.09 -3.23 -6.09
C PHE A 103 -11.22 -2.25 -5.72
N THR A 104 -12.00 -1.80 -6.71
CA THR A 104 -13.12 -0.89 -6.46
C THR A 104 -14.18 -1.52 -5.57
N SER A 105 -14.50 -2.80 -5.74
CA SER A 105 -15.42 -3.51 -4.85
C SER A 105 -14.89 -3.62 -3.42
N GLU A 106 -13.60 -3.88 -3.24
CA GLU A 106 -12.96 -3.97 -1.93
C GLU A 106 -12.97 -2.62 -1.20
N VAL A 107 -12.60 -1.53 -1.89
CA VAL A 107 -12.66 -0.17 -1.34
C VAL A 107 -14.09 0.20 -0.96
N ALA A 108 -15.06 -0.05 -1.83
CA ALA A 108 -16.46 0.26 -1.56
C ALA A 108 -17.02 -0.50 -0.34
N LEU A 109 -16.62 -1.77 -0.16
CA LEU A 109 -16.99 -2.56 1.00
C LEU A 109 -16.36 -2.00 2.28
N LEU A 110 -15.04 -1.83 2.28
CA LEU A 110 -14.28 -1.34 3.44
C LEU A 110 -14.73 0.07 3.86
N PHE A 111 -15.02 0.95 2.91
CA PHE A 111 -15.49 2.32 3.16
C PHE A 111 -16.83 2.36 3.90
N ARG A 112 -17.71 1.38 3.65
CA ARG A 112 -19.06 1.31 4.25
C ARG A 112 -19.09 0.58 5.59
N LEU A 113 -18.06 -0.17 5.94
CA LEU A 113 -18.00 -0.94 7.18
C LEU A 113 -17.41 -0.10 8.31
N ARG A 114 -18.17 0.08 9.39
CA ARG A 114 -17.71 0.76 10.62
C ARG A 114 -18.16 -0.02 11.85
N HIS A 115 -17.22 -0.74 12.45
CA HIS A 115 -17.47 -1.53 13.65
C HIS A 115 -16.15 -1.78 14.40
N PRO A 116 -16.12 -1.78 15.75
CA PRO A 116 -14.88 -1.96 16.53
C PRO A 116 -14.14 -3.29 16.30
N ASN A 117 -14.83 -4.29 15.74
CA ASN A 117 -14.26 -5.62 15.44
C ASN A 117 -14.05 -5.87 13.93
N ILE A 118 -14.11 -4.82 13.11
CA ILE A 118 -13.85 -4.88 11.67
C ILE A 118 -12.73 -3.91 11.37
N ILE A 119 -11.82 -4.33 10.50
CA ILE A 119 -10.69 -3.50 10.09
C ILE A 119 -11.13 -2.13 9.58
N THR A 120 -10.51 -1.07 10.08
CA THR A 120 -10.87 0.30 9.73
C THR A 120 -10.25 0.69 8.39
N PHE A 121 -11.09 1.13 7.45
CA PHE A 121 -10.63 1.78 6.22
C PHE A 121 -10.08 3.17 6.52
N VAL A 122 -8.90 3.49 5.99
CA VAL A 122 -8.26 4.80 6.17
C VAL A 122 -8.28 5.61 4.88
N ALA A 123 -7.75 5.05 3.80
CA ALA A 123 -7.71 5.70 2.50
C ALA A 123 -7.39 4.67 1.39
N ALA A 124 -7.54 5.05 0.13
CA ALA A 124 -7.09 4.26 -1.01
C ALA A 124 -6.57 5.14 -2.15
N CYS A 125 -5.76 4.55 -3.03
CA CYS A 125 -5.28 5.21 -4.24
C CYS A 125 -5.44 4.26 -5.42
N LYS A 126 -6.13 4.71 -6.46
CA LYS A 126 -6.36 3.93 -7.69
C LYS A 126 -5.62 4.55 -8.86
N LYS A 127 -4.32 4.29 -8.96
CA LYS A 127 -3.49 4.81 -10.04
C LYS A 127 -2.65 3.72 -10.69
N PRO A 128 -2.86 3.38 -11.97
CA PRO A 128 -2.00 2.42 -12.64
C PRO A 128 -0.52 2.86 -12.58
N PRO A 129 0.44 1.92 -12.47
CA PRO A 129 0.26 0.47 -12.48
C PRO A 129 -0.01 -0.14 -11.09
N VAL A 130 -0.18 0.68 -10.04
CA VAL A 130 -0.25 0.22 -8.64
C VAL A 130 -1.44 0.82 -7.91
N PHE A 131 -2.38 -0.02 -7.50
CA PHE A 131 -3.43 0.42 -6.59
C PHE A 131 -3.02 0.17 -5.14
N CYS A 132 -3.54 0.99 -4.23
CA CYS A 132 -3.21 0.98 -2.81
C CYS A 132 -4.49 1.06 -1.96
N ILE A 133 -4.58 0.21 -0.95
CA ILE A 133 -5.57 0.33 0.14
C ILE A 133 -4.81 0.48 1.44
N ILE A 134 -5.19 1.47 2.23
CA ILE A 134 -4.62 1.79 3.53
C ILE A 134 -5.69 1.49 4.59
N THR A 135 -5.34 0.64 5.55
CA THR A 135 -6.17 0.28 6.68
C THR A 135 -5.41 0.43 7.99
N GLU A 136 -6.12 0.39 9.10
CA GLU A 136 -5.56 0.05 10.43
C GLU A 136 -4.60 -1.16 10.38
#